data_AF-A0A9E1WHV8-F1
#
_entry.id   AF-A0A9E1WHV8-F1
#
_cell.length_a   1.000
_cell.length_b   1.000
_cell.length_c   1.000
_cell.angle_alpha   90.00
_cell.angle_beta   90.00
_cell.angle_gamma   90.00
#
_symmetry.space_group_name_H-M   'P 1'
#
loop_
_entity.id
_entity.type
_entity.pdbx_description
1 polymer ?
#
loop_
_entity_poly.entity_id
_entity_poly.type
_entity_poly.pdbx_seq_one_letter_code
_entity_poly.pdbx_strand_id
1 'polypeptide(L)'
;MANKVIYVMYDDDGVLKDGAKKLVSKGIKIADAFSPFPIHGIDPIIGVKNTRLGIMAFIYGLTGLTLATVGMRYFMIVDWPMNIGGKPNFTYLDNILSFIPITFEFTVLCAAHGMAITYLLKNKTLPGMPAQNPDPRTTDDKFVLEIRTADNSIDEKELDELIKDTGYIEIDKKNI
;
A
#
# COMPACT_ATOMS: atom_id res chain seq x y z
N MET A 1 -5.80 31.40 4.42
CA MET A 1 -4.33 31.24 4.40
C MET A 1 -4.02 30.20 3.35
N ALA A 2 -3.08 30.46 2.44
CA ALA A 2 -2.66 29.46 1.45
C ALA A 2 -2.13 28.21 2.18
N ASN A 3 -2.43 27.02 1.68
CA ASN A 3 -1.95 25.78 2.28
C ASN A 3 -0.48 25.61 1.92
N LYS A 4 0.40 25.94 2.85
CA LYS A 4 1.84 25.74 2.70
C LYS A 4 2.19 24.30 3.05
N VAL A 5 3.10 23.74 2.28
CA VAL A 5 3.71 22.44 2.54
C VAL A 5 5.20 22.65 2.69
N ILE A 6 5.74 22.12 3.78
CA ILE A 6 7.15 22.19 4.14
C ILE A 6 7.72 20.79 3.96
N TYR A 7 8.73 20.68 3.10
CA TYR A 7 9.49 19.47 2.88
C TYR A 7 10.82 19.60 3.60
N VAL A 8 11.06 18.71 4.57
CA VAL A 8 12.29 18.67 5.36
C VAL A 8 13.14 17.52 4.86
N MET A 9 14.31 17.81 4.30
CA MET A 9 15.22 16.84 3.70
C MET A 9 16.32 16.39 4.67
N TYR A 10 16.64 15.10 4.61
CA TYR A 10 17.67 14.41 5.38
C TYR A 10 18.55 13.55 4.46
N ASP A 11 19.77 13.23 4.90
CA ASP A 11 20.71 12.30 4.22
C ASP A 11 20.65 10.87 4.75
N ASP A 12 20.14 10.67 5.97
CA ASP A 12 20.17 9.37 6.65
C ASP A 12 18.78 9.02 7.22
N ASP A 13 18.43 7.73 7.13
CA ASP A 13 17.12 7.22 7.57
C ASP A 13 16.98 7.26 9.10
N GLY A 14 18.06 7.04 9.84
CA GLY A 14 18.14 7.18 11.29
C GLY A 14 17.90 8.61 11.74
N VAL A 15 18.57 9.57 11.09
CA VAL A 15 18.39 11.01 11.37
C VAL A 15 16.95 11.45 11.09
N LEU A 16 16.38 11.04 9.94
CA LEU A 16 14.97 11.32 9.63
C LEU A 16 14.05 10.73 10.71
N LYS A 17 14.28 9.47 11.11
CA LYS A 17 13.44 8.78 12.08
C LYS A 17 13.46 9.45 13.45
N ASP A 18 14.64 9.86 13.92
CA ASP A 18 14.78 10.56 15.19
C ASP A 18 14.23 12.00 15.11
N GLY A 19 14.41 12.67 13.97
CA GLY A 19 13.76 13.94 13.66
C GLY A 19 12.23 13.83 13.71
N ALA A 20 11.66 12.80 13.06
CA ALA A 20 10.23 12.53 13.07
C ALA A 20 9.70 12.29 14.50
N LYS A 21 10.40 11.48 15.33
CA LYS A 21 10.02 11.28 16.74
C LYS A 21 10.00 12.59 17.51
N LYS A 22 11.03 13.43 17.35
CA LYS A 22 11.10 14.74 18.03
C LYS A 22 9.92 15.62 17.63
N LEU A 23 9.63 15.74 16.33
CA LEU A 23 8.52 16.56 15.84
C LEU A 23 7.16 16.04 16.36
N VAL A 24 6.92 14.74 16.26
CA VAL A 24 5.68 14.12 16.75
C VAL A 24 5.54 14.25 18.27
N SER A 25 6.63 14.14 19.04
CA SER A 25 6.60 14.35 20.49
C SER A 25 6.21 15.77 20.91
N LYS A 26 6.46 16.75 20.03
CA LYS A 26 6.07 18.15 20.18
C LYS A 26 4.66 18.43 19.62
N GLY A 27 3.93 17.39 19.22
CA GLY A 27 2.55 17.49 18.73
C GLY A 27 2.41 17.82 17.24
N ILE A 28 3.50 17.83 16.49
CA ILE A 28 3.47 18.08 15.05
C ILE A 28 2.98 16.82 14.32
N LYS A 29 1.97 16.99 13.47
CA LYS A 29 1.50 15.97 12.55
C LYS A 29 2.30 16.00 11.27
N ILE A 30 2.97 14.88 11.00
CA ILE A 30 3.66 14.62 9.74
C ILE A 30 2.63 14.05 8.76
N ALA A 31 2.55 14.61 7.56
CA ALA A 31 1.58 14.20 6.55
C ALA A 31 2.05 12.95 5.80
N ASP A 32 3.31 12.92 5.38
CA ASP A 32 3.92 11.79 4.68
C ASP A 32 5.44 11.76 4.85
N ALA A 33 6.06 10.63 4.53
CA ALA A 33 7.50 10.44 4.51
C ALA A 33 7.95 9.78 3.20
N PHE A 34 8.80 10.46 2.44
CA PHE A 34 9.37 9.97 1.18
C PHE A 34 10.78 9.45 1.42
N SER A 35 11.06 8.27 0.87
CA SER A 35 12.35 7.60 1.03
C SER A 35 12.66 6.73 -0.19
N PRO A 36 13.93 6.55 -0.55
CA PRO A 36 14.34 5.68 -1.66
C PRO A 36 14.13 4.20 -1.33
N PHE A 37 14.04 3.85 -0.04
CA PHE A 37 13.79 2.50 0.44
C PHE A 37 12.91 2.50 1.71
N PRO A 38 12.27 1.38 2.07
CA PRO A 38 11.42 1.30 3.25
C PRO A 38 12.19 1.54 4.56
N ILE A 39 11.84 2.59 5.30
CA ILE A 39 12.38 2.85 6.63
C ILE A 39 11.61 2.03 7.67
N HIS A 40 12.27 1.04 8.27
CA HIS A 40 11.59 0.17 9.23
C HIS A 40 11.17 0.90 10.50
N GLY A 41 9.87 0.84 10.80
CA GLY A 41 9.29 1.41 12.01
C GLY A 41 9.06 2.92 11.96
N ILE A 42 9.02 3.52 10.77
CA ILE A 42 8.55 4.91 10.61
C ILE A 42 7.03 5.00 10.78
N ASP A 43 6.26 4.04 10.26
CA ASP A 43 4.79 4.08 10.26
C ASP A 43 4.16 4.34 11.64
N PRO A 44 4.60 3.67 12.74
CA PRO A 44 4.04 3.94 14.07
C PRO A 44 4.45 5.31 14.63
N ILE A 45 5.58 5.88 14.17
CA ILE A 45 6.06 7.20 14.60
C ILE A 45 5.19 8.28 13.97
N ILE A 46 4.96 8.20 12.66
CA ILE A 46 4.13 9.17 11.93
C ILE A 46 2.61 8.93 12.13
N GLY A 47 2.24 7.79 12.72
CA GLY A 47 0.85 7.46 13.05
C GLY A 47 0.04 6.94 11.86
N VAL A 48 0.69 6.29 10.89
CA VAL A 48 0.01 5.66 9.75
C VAL A 48 -0.84 4.48 10.23
N LYS A 49 -2.07 4.41 9.73
CA LYS A 49 -3.00 3.32 10.04
C LYS A 49 -2.62 2.07 9.25
N ASN A 50 -2.79 0.91 9.88
CA ASN A 50 -2.62 -0.38 9.21
C ASN A 50 -3.45 -0.48 7.92
N THR A 51 -2.82 -1.02 6.87
CA THR A 51 -3.47 -1.19 5.58
C THR A 51 -4.54 -2.28 5.64
N ARG A 52 -5.58 -2.17 4.80
CA ARG A 52 -6.65 -3.17 4.68
C ARG A 52 -6.42 -4.14 3.51
N LEU A 53 -5.22 -4.13 2.92
CA LEU A 53 -4.92 -4.90 1.71
C LEU A 53 -5.03 -6.41 1.95
N GLY A 54 -4.62 -6.89 3.14
CA GLY A 54 -4.76 -8.30 3.51
C GLY A 54 -6.22 -8.78 3.59
N ILE A 55 -7.14 -7.92 4.03
CA ILE A 55 -8.58 -8.24 4.05
C ILE A 55 -9.10 -8.37 2.61
N MET A 56 -8.69 -7.46 1.72
CA MET A 56 -9.08 -7.51 0.31
C MET A 56 -8.54 -8.76 -0.38
N ALA A 57 -7.29 -9.14 -0.10
CA ALA A 57 -6.68 -10.38 -0.58
C ALA A 57 -7.52 -11.61 -0.26
N PHE A 58 -7.99 -11.71 0.99
CA PHE A 58 -8.83 -12.81 1.44
C PHE A 58 -10.16 -12.85 0.67
N ILE A 59 -10.81 -11.70 0.49
CA ILE A 59 -12.08 -11.59 -0.25
C ILE A 59 -11.88 -11.99 -1.73
N TYR A 60 -10.79 -11.55 -2.36
CA TYR A 60 -10.47 -11.92 -3.74
C TYR A 60 -10.16 -13.41 -3.88
N GLY A 61 -9.44 -13.99 -2.92
CA GLY A 61 -9.20 -15.44 -2.87
C GLY A 61 -10.51 -16.22 -2.73
N LEU A 62 -11.37 -15.85 -1.79
CA LEU A 62 -12.67 -16.51 -1.59
C LEU A 62 -13.57 -16.41 -2.83
N THR A 63 -13.50 -15.28 -3.55
CA THR A 63 -14.20 -15.09 -4.81
C THR A 63 -13.65 -16.04 -5.89
N GLY A 64 -12.33 -16.16 -6.03
CA GLY A 64 -11.69 -17.13 -6.93
C GLY A 64 -12.08 -18.58 -6.60
N LEU A 65 -11.98 -18.97 -5.33
CA LEU A 65 -12.38 -20.29 -4.85
C LEU A 65 -13.83 -20.61 -5.24
N THR A 66 -14.74 -19.66 -5.01
CA THR A 66 -16.17 -19.80 -5.30
C THR A 66 -16.41 -19.93 -6.80
N LEU A 67 -15.81 -19.05 -7.62
CA LEU A 67 -15.96 -19.07 -9.06
C LEU A 67 -15.44 -20.37 -9.68
N ALA A 68 -14.27 -20.86 -9.24
CA ALA A 68 -13.71 -22.11 -9.73
C ALA A 68 -14.60 -23.32 -9.38
N THR A 69 -15.05 -23.38 -8.13
CA THR A 69 -15.91 -24.47 -7.62
C THR A 69 -17.25 -24.49 -8.35
N VAL A 70 -17.91 -23.33 -8.44
CA VAL A 70 -19.22 -23.19 -9.10
C VAL A 70 -19.09 -23.44 -10.60
N GLY A 71 -18.05 -22.88 -11.25
CA GLY A 71 -17.79 -23.06 -12.67
C GLY A 71 -17.54 -24.51 -13.04
N MET A 72 -16.61 -25.19 -12.36
CA MET A 72 -16.33 -26.61 -12.64
C MET A 72 -17.53 -27.51 -12.37
N ARG A 73 -18.27 -27.27 -11.28
CA ARG A 73 -19.52 -27.99 -11.03
C ARG A 73 -20.52 -27.79 -12.17
N TYR A 74 -20.67 -26.56 -12.64
CA TYR A 74 -21.59 -26.25 -13.73
C TYR A 74 -21.16 -26.97 -15.01
N PHE A 75 -19.94 -26.73 -15.50
CA PHE A 75 -19.49 -27.26 -16.79
C PHE A 75 -19.42 -28.80 -16.82
N MET A 76 -18.82 -29.42 -15.80
CA MET A 76 -18.51 -30.85 -15.85
C MET A 76 -19.68 -31.75 -15.46
N ILE A 77 -20.68 -31.25 -14.73
CA ILE A 77 -21.70 -32.08 -14.08
C ILE A 77 -23.11 -31.68 -14.47
N VAL A 78 -23.39 -30.38 -14.52
CA VAL A 78 -24.74 -29.88 -14.81
C VAL A 78 -24.95 -29.71 -16.31
N ASP A 79 -24.03 -29.02 -16.97
CA ASP A 79 -24.16 -28.61 -18.37
C ASP A 79 -23.87 -29.78 -19.32
N TRP A 80 -22.67 -30.36 -19.23
CA TRP A 80 -22.28 -31.48 -20.08
C TRP A 80 -21.53 -32.60 -19.33
N PRO A 81 -22.28 -33.53 -18.71
CA PRO A 81 -21.68 -34.66 -18.01
C PRO A 81 -21.09 -35.68 -19.01
N MET A 82 -19.79 -35.58 -19.25
CA MET A 82 -19.03 -36.50 -20.10
C MET A 82 -18.38 -37.62 -19.29
N ASN A 83 -18.31 -38.82 -19.87
CA ASN A 83 -17.45 -39.89 -19.37
C ASN A 83 -16.05 -39.76 -19.99
N ILE A 84 -15.09 -39.26 -19.20
CA ILE A 84 -13.70 -39.08 -19.61
C ILE A 84 -12.83 -40.00 -18.76
N GLY A 85 -12.27 -41.03 -19.39
CA GLY A 85 -11.36 -41.97 -18.72
C GLY A 85 -11.98 -42.77 -17.58
N GLY A 86 -13.31 -42.90 -17.53
CA GLY A 86 -14.02 -43.63 -16.48
C GLY A 86 -14.04 -42.94 -15.11
N LYS A 87 -13.68 -41.65 -15.04
CA LYS A 87 -13.69 -40.90 -13.77
C LYS A 87 -15.13 -40.72 -13.26
N PRO A 88 -15.37 -40.86 -11.95
CA PRO A 88 -16.70 -40.70 -11.39
C PRO A 88 -17.12 -39.23 -11.47
N ASN A 89 -18.09 -38.90 -12.34
CA ASN A 89 -18.50 -37.53 -12.64
C ASN A 89 -20.01 -37.30 -12.42
N PHE A 90 -20.65 -38.17 -11.61
CA PHE A 90 -22.07 -38.08 -11.28
C PHE A 90 -22.36 -36.97 -10.26
N THR A 91 -21.42 -36.75 -9.33
CA THR A 91 -21.50 -35.64 -8.36
C THR A 91 -20.16 -34.93 -8.25
N TYR A 92 -20.19 -33.69 -7.73
CA TYR A 92 -18.99 -32.86 -7.59
C TYR A 92 -18.00 -33.46 -6.58
N LEU A 93 -18.52 -34.09 -5.54
CA LEU A 93 -17.71 -34.69 -4.48
C LEU A 93 -16.92 -35.89 -5.00
N ASP A 94 -17.49 -36.69 -5.91
CA ASP A 94 -16.83 -37.89 -6.41
C ASP A 94 -15.56 -37.57 -7.21
N ASN A 95 -15.52 -36.42 -7.89
CA ASN A 95 -14.37 -36.00 -8.71
C ASN A 95 -13.56 -34.84 -8.11
N ILE A 96 -13.82 -34.47 -6.85
CA ILE A 96 -13.29 -33.23 -6.25
C ILE A 96 -11.76 -33.14 -6.31
N LEU A 97 -11.06 -34.26 -6.16
CA LEU A 97 -9.59 -34.31 -6.18
C LEU A 97 -9.01 -33.85 -7.52
N SER A 98 -9.72 -34.09 -8.63
CA SER A 98 -9.31 -33.61 -9.96
C SER A 98 -9.48 -32.10 -10.11
N PHE A 99 -10.36 -31.47 -9.30
CA PHE A 99 -10.68 -30.05 -9.36
C PHE A 99 -9.80 -29.19 -8.43
N ILE A 100 -9.25 -29.78 -7.35
CA ILE A 100 -8.43 -29.07 -6.36
C ILE A 100 -7.30 -28.25 -6.99
N PRO A 101 -6.47 -28.78 -7.92
CA PRO A 101 -5.38 -27.99 -8.51
C PRO A 101 -5.89 -26.72 -9.19
N ILE A 102 -6.99 -26.81 -9.95
CA ILE A 102 -7.58 -25.66 -10.65
C ILE A 102 -8.16 -24.67 -9.63
N THR A 103 -8.91 -25.17 -8.64
CA THR A 103 -9.47 -24.34 -7.57
C THR A 103 -8.37 -23.58 -6.80
N PHE A 104 -7.26 -24.24 -6.49
CA PHE A 104 -6.10 -23.63 -5.83
C PHE A 104 -5.49 -22.53 -6.69
N GLU A 105 -5.12 -22.84 -7.95
CA GLU A 105 -4.48 -21.87 -8.84
C GLU A 105 -5.39 -20.65 -9.10
N PHE A 106 -6.70 -20.87 -9.27
CA PHE A 106 -7.64 -19.78 -9.50
C PHE A 106 -7.83 -18.90 -8.25
N THR A 107 -7.77 -19.50 -7.05
CA THR A 107 -7.77 -18.76 -5.78
C THR A 107 -6.55 -17.86 -5.68
N VAL A 108 -5.35 -18.39 -5.98
CA VAL A 108 -4.09 -17.64 -5.97
C VAL A 108 -4.10 -16.54 -7.03
N LEU A 109 -4.58 -16.85 -8.25
CA LEU A 109 -4.68 -15.91 -9.36
C LEU A 109 -5.54 -14.68 -8.99
N CYS A 110 -6.76 -14.92 -8.51
CA CYS A 110 -7.68 -13.85 -8.11
C CYS A 110 -7.14 -13.04 -6.93
N ALA A 111 -6.58 -13.70 -5.91
CA ALA A 111 -5.98 -13.02 -4.76
C ALA A 111 -4.81 -12.10 -5.18
N ALA A 112 -3.86 -12.62 -5.96
CA ALA A 112 -2.67 -11.89 -6.38
C ALA A 112 -3.01 -10.69 -7.29
N HIS A 113 -3.78 -10.92 -8.36
CA HIS A 113 -4.15 -9.85 -9.29
C HIS A 113 -5.08 -8.82 -8.64
N GLY A 114 -6.03 -9.28 -7.83
CA GLY A 114 -6.91 -8.40 -7.07
C GLY A 114 -6.12 -7.46 -6.17
N MET A 115 -5.18 -7.99 -5.38
CA MET A 115 -4.29 -7.17 -4.53
C MET A 115 -3.46 -6.17 -5.34
N ALA A 116 -2.83 -6.61 -6.42
CA ALA A 116 -1.97 -5.76 -7.26
C ALA A 116 -2.78 -4.59 -7.85
N ILE A 117 -3.95 -4.86 -8.42
CA ILE A 117 -4.82 -3.84 -8.99
C ILE A 117 -5.31 -2.87 -7.90
N THR A 118 -5.73 -3.38 -6.73
CA THR A 118 -6.14 -2.52 -5.60
C THR A 118 -5.00 -1.62 -5.15
N TYR A 119 -3.78 -2.15 -5.03
CA TYR A 119 -2.61 -1.37 -4.66
C TYR A 119 -2.34 -0.23 -5.66
N LEU A 120 -2.28 -0.56 -6.95
CA LEU A 120 -2.02 0.42 -8.02
C LEU A 120 -3.08 1.53 -8.06
N LEU A 121 -4.36 1.16 -7.92
CA LEU A 121 -5.46 2.12 -7.89
C LEU A 121 -5.44 3.00 -6.64
N LYS A 122 -5.20 2.39 -5.47
CA LYS A 122 -5.25 3.11 -4.19
C LYS A 122 -4.09 4.10 -4.05
N ASN A 123 -2.91 3.72 -4.53
CA ASN A 123 -1.70 4.55 -4.49
C ASN A 123 -1.51 5.41 -5.74
N LYS A 124 -2.46 5.35 -6.70
CA LYS A 124 -2.42 6.15 -7.93
C LYS A 124 -1.13 5.95 -8.75
N THR A 125 -0.57 4.74 -8.74
CA THR A 125 0.67 4.39 -9.43
C THR A 125 0.43 3.66 -10.75
N LEU A 126 -0.69 3.97 -11.42
CA LEU A 126 -0.99 3.42 -12.74
C LEU A 126 -0.06 4.01 -13.81
N PRO A 127 0.21 3.28 -14.91
CA PRO A 127 0.94 3.81 -16.05
C PRO A 127 0.35 5.14 -16.54
N GLY A 128 1.19 6.17 -16.66
CA GLY A 128 0.79 7.51 -17.12
C GLY A 128 0.31 8.48 -16.03
N MET A 129 0.27 8.07 -14.76
CA MET A 129 -0.02 8.98 -13.65
C MET A 129 1.15 9.96 -13.41
N PRO A 130 0.87 11.23 -13.04
CA PRO A 130 1.93 12.19 -12.72
C PRO A 130 2.68 11.75 -11.46
N ALA A 131 3.97 12.05 -11.43
CA ALA A 131 4.80 11.73 -10.28
C ALA A 131 4.38 12.58 -9.07
N GLN A 132 4.32 11.94 -7.90
CA GLN A 132 3.92 12.57 -6.63
C GLN A 132 5.12 12.85 -5.71
N ASN A 133 6.33 12.56 -6.16
CA ASN A 133 7.53 12.82 -5.39
C ASN A 133 7.80 14.34 -5.30
N PRO A 134 8.15 14.85 -4.11
CA PRO A 134 8.38 16.28 -3.93
C PRO A 134 9.68 16.78 -4.58
N ASP A 135 10.67 15.89 -4.69
CA ASP A 135 11.98 16.12 -5.30
C ASP A 135 12.45 14.83 -6.01
N PRO A 136 13.08 14.88 -7.19
CA PRO A 136 13.63 13.69 -7.86
C PRO A 136 14.67 12.91 -7.03
N ARG A 137 15.40 13.57 -6.13
CA ARG A 137 16.42 12.95 -5.28
C ARG A 137 15.83 11.98 -4.25
N THR A 138 14.52 12.02 -4.00
CA THR A 138 13.88 11.13 -3.02
C THR A 138 13.78 9.68 -3.47
N THR A 139 14.03 9.41 -4.75
CA THR A 139 14.08 8.04 -5.29
C THR A 139 15.48 7.45 -5.28
N ASP A 140 16.51 8.25 -5.03
CA ASP A 140 17.92 7.85 -5.10
C ASP A 140 18.58 7.86 -3.71
N ASP A 141 18.70 9.05 -3.08
CA ASP A 141 19.55 9.24 -1.90
C ASP A 141 18.88 10.04 -0.75
N LYS A 142 17.90 10.89 -1.04
CA LYS A 142 17.36 11.82 -0.02
C LYS A 142 16.09 11.33 0.63
N PHE A 143 15.95 11.62 1.92
CA PHE A 143 14.77 11.31 2.69
C PHE A 143 14.01 12.59 3.03
N VAL A 144 12.68 12.60 2.91
CA VAL A 144 11.88 13.81 3.07
C VAL A 144 10.70 13.57 4.00
N LEU A 145 10.49 14.47 4.95
CA LEU A 145 9.25 14.58 5.70
C LEU A 145 8.38 15.68 5.10
N GLU A 146 7.12 15.38 4.81
CA GLU A 146 6.10 16.35 4.41
C GLU A 146 5.30 16.82 5.62
N ILE A 147 5.31 18.13 5.86
CA ILE A 147 4.53 18.76 6.92
C ILE A 147 3.60 19.79 6.28
N ARG A 148 2.29 19.60 6.46
CA ARG A 148 1.28 20.54 5.99
C ARG A 148 0.94 21.52 7.09
N THR A 149 1.00 22.81 6.79
CA THR A 149 0.62 23.86 7.76
C THR A 149 -0.88 23.84 8.06
N ALA A 150 -1.70 23.26 7.19
CA ALA A 150 -3.15 23.13 7.43
C ALA A 150 -3.49 22.12 8.54
N ASP A 151 -2.66 21.08 8.69
CA ASP A 151 -2.87 20.00 9.68
C ASP A 151 -2.28 20.34 11.06
N ASN A 152 -1.52 21.43 11.14
CA ASN A 152 -0.78 21.87 12.31
C ASN A 152 -1.15 23.32 12.67
N SER A 153 -1.58 23.59 13.91
CA SER A 153 -1.97 24.94 14.34
C SER A 153 -0.81 25.80 14.86
N ILE A 154 0.44 25.41 14.57
CA ILE A 154 1.67 26.06 15.04
C ILE A 154 2.10 27.14 14.04
N ASP A 155 2.70 28.24 14.55
CA ASP A 155 3.23 29.31 13.70
C ASP A 155 4.45 28.82 12.88
N GLU A 156 4.63 29.37 11.68
CA GLU A 156 5.68 28.92 10.76
C GLU A 156 7.09 29.11 11.36
N LYS A 157 7.29 30.17 12.14
CA LYS A 157 8.57 30.45 12.80
C LYS A 157 8.91 29.43 13.88
N GLU A 158 7.92 29.07 14.69
CA GLU A 158 8.09 28.06 15.72
C GLU A 158 8.38 26.70 15.07
N LEU A 159 7.67 26.35 13.99
CA LEU A 159 7.94 25.13 13.23
C LEU A 159 9.36 25.10 12.65
N ASP A 160 9.85 26.21 12.10
CA ASP A 160 11.22 26.31 11.58
C ASP A 160 12.28 26.12 12.69
N GLU A 161 12.04 26.66 13.89
CA GLU A 161 12.92 26.43 15.05
C GLU A 161 12.92 24.97 15.46
N LEU A 162 11.75 24.32 15.49
CA LEU A 162 11.62 22.91 15.81
C LEU A 162 12.33 21.99 14.81
N ILE A 163 12.30 22.35 13.53
CA ILE A 163 12.99 21.61 12.47
C ILE A 163 14.51 21.75 12.59
N LYS A 164 15.05 22.90 13.01
CA LYS A 164 16.52 23.07 13.21
C LYS A 164 17.13 22.07 14.18
N ASP A 165 16.36 21.59 15.15
CA ASP A 165 16.82 20.59 16.11
C ASP A 165 16.81 19.15 15.58
N THR A 166 16.34 18.90 14.34
CA THR A 166 16.19 17.55 13.77
C THR A 166 17.38 17.11 12.93
N GLY A 167 18.37 17.97 12.65
CA GLY A 167 19.53 17.62 11.82
C GLY A 167 19.23 17.59 10.33
N TYR A 168 18.24 18.36 9.88
CA TYR A 168 17.90 18.49 8.46
C TYR A 168 19.04 19.11 7.64
N ILE A 169 19.05 18.82 6.34
CA ILE A 169 20.02 19.38 5.37
C ILE A 169 19.42 20.56 4.62
N GLU A 170 18.21 20.35 4.10
CA GLU A 170 17.53 21.30 3.23
C GLU A 170 16.05 21.40 3.63
N ILE A 171 15.48 22.60 3.56
CA ILE A 171 14.04 22.83 3.73
C ILE A 171 13.54 23.47 2.44
N ASP A 172 12.51 22.87 1.85
CA ASP A 172 11.79 23.44 0.72
C ASP A 172 10.34 23.76 1.13
N LYS A 173 9.89 24.98 0.83
CA LYS A 173 8.56 25.47 1.20
C LYS A 173 7.76 25.78 -0.06
N LYS A 174 6.71 25.00 -0.31
CA LYS A 174 5.83 25.17 -1.48
C LYS A 174 4.45 25.68 -1.05
N ASN A 175 3.89 26.60 -1.83
CA ASN A 175 2.49 26.97 -1.70
C ASN A 175 1.67 26.05 -2.61
N ILE A 176 0.64 25.39 -2.07
CA ILE A 176 -0.30 24.52 -2.80
C ILE A 176 -1.70 25.15 -2.79
#